data_AF-A0AAD9HDM8-F1
#
_entry.id   AF-A0AAD9HDM8-F1
#
_cell.length_a   1.000
_cell.length_b   1.000
_cell.length_c   1.000
_cell.angle_alpha   90.00
_cell.angle_beta   90.00
_cell.angle_gamma   90.00
#
_symmetry.space_group_name_H-M   'P 1'
#
loop_
_entity.id
_entity.type
_entity.pdbx_description
1 polymer ?
#
loop_
_entity_poly.entity_id
_entity_poly.type
_entity_poly.pdbx_seq_one_letter_code
_entity_poly.pdbx_strand_id
1 'polypeptide(L)'
;MATGVDAKLLKSTKFPPEFNQKVDMQKVNLQVMKKWIASKISDILGSEDDVVIELCFNLIEGSRYPDIKSLQIQLTGFLDKDTAPFCKDLWKLCLSAQTSPQGVPKELLEAKKLELIQEKTKPADAEKMTNDASKKLID
;
A
#
# COMPACT_ATOMS: atom_id res chain seq x y z
N MET A 1 14.19 -17.55 -17.85
CA MET A 1 13.60 -18.89 -18.04
C MET A 1 12.96 -19.27 -16.71
N ALA A 2 11.64 -19.45 -16.66
CA ALA A 2 10.96 -19.95 -15.47
C ALA A 2 11.33 -21.44 -15.30
N THR A 3 11.89 -21.79 -14.15
CA THR A 3 12.29 -23.15 -13.80
C THR A 3 11.04 -24.04 -13.70
N GLY A 4 11.16 -25.36 -13.97
CA GLY A 4 10.01 -26.27 -13.99
C GLY A 4 9.20 -26.35 -12.68
N VAL A 5 9.75 -25.87 -11.58
CA VAL A 5 9.05 -25.71 -10.29
C VAL A 5 8.05 -24.56 -10.32
N ASP A 6 8.37 -23.45 -11.00
CA ASP A 6 7.48 -22.30 -11.15
C ASP A 6 6.19 -22.71 -11.87
N ALA A 7 6.32 -23.53 -12.92
CA ALA A 7 5.18 -24.03 -13.70
C ALA A 7 4.30 -25.02 -12.92
N LYS A 8 4.86 -25.73 -11.94
CA LYS A 8 4.10 -26.64 -11.05
C LYS A 8 3.33 -25.86 -10.00
N LEU A 9 3.96 -24.89 -9.34
CA LEU A 9 3.26 -24.01 -8.41
C LEU A 9 2.18 -23.19 -9.14
N LEU A 10 2.44 -22.70 -10.35
CA LEU A 10 1.44 -21.98 -11.15
C LEU A 10 0.16 -22.80 -11.43
N LYS A 11 0.27 -24.14 -11.49
CA LYS A 11 -0.89 -25.02 -11.74
C LYS A 11 -1.63 -25.44 -10.48
N SER A 12 -0.93 -25.54 -9.34
CA SER A 12 -1.54 -25.89 -8.05
C SER A 12 -2.12 -24.69 -7.30
N THR A 13 -1.58 -23.50 -7.53
CA THR A 13 -2.01 -22.27 -6.86
C THR A 13 -3.32 -21.77 -7.43
N LYS A 14 -4.35 -21.68 -6.60
CA LYS A 14 -5.62 -21.04 -6.96
C LYS A 14 -5.43 -19.53 -6.99
N PHE A 15 -5.47 -18.95 -8.18
CA PHE A 15 -5.40 -17.50 -8.34
C PHE A 15 -6.80 -16.88 -8.24
N PRO A 16 -6.98 -15.80 -7.48
CA PRO A 16 -8.23 -15.05 -7.48
C PRO A 16 -8.48 -14.38 -8.84
N PRO A 17 -9.75 -14.10 -9.19
CA PRO A 17 -10.11 -13.51 -10.50
C PRO A 17 -9.50 -12.11 -10.71
N GLU A 18 -9.19 -11.40 -9.63
CA GLU A 18 -8.50 -10.11 -9.63
C GLU A 18 -7.17 -10.17 -10.40
N PHE A 19 -6.48 -11.31 -10.38
CA PHE A 19 -5.19 -11.50 -11.06
C PHE A 19 -5.31 -11.52 -12.58
N ASN A 20 -6.53 -11.66 -13.10
CA ASN A 20 -6.79 -11.60 -14.53
C ASN A 20 -6.87 -10.15 -15.05
N GLN A 21 -6.97 -9.17 -14.14
CA GLN A 21 -6.97 -7.76 -14.49
C GLN A 21 -5.53 -7.24 -14.55
N LYS A 22 -5.17 -6.63 -15.67
CA LYS A 22 -3.86 -5.97 -15.82
C LYS A 22 -3.85 -4.65 -15.07
N VAL A 23 -2.75 -4.39 -14.36
CA VAL A 23 -2.49 -3.09 -13.75
C VAL A 23 -1.40 -2.36 -14.50
N ASP A 24 -1.64 -1.08 -14.82
CA ASP A 24 -0.62 -0.20 -15.39
C ASP A 24 0.14 0.50 -14.26
N MET A 25 1.39 0.09 -14.01
CA MET A 25 2.24 0.66 -12.95
C MET A 25 2.58 2.14 -13.19
N GLN A 26 2.45 2.65 -14.42
CA GLN A 26 2.61 4.09 -14.68
C GLN A 26 1.47 4.94 -14.12
N LYS A 27 0.32 4.32 -13.81
CA LYS A 27 -0.83 4.99 -13.19
C LYS A 27 -0.86 4.81 -11.67
N VAL A 28 0.10 4.08 -11.11
CA VAL A 28 0.16 3.76 -9.68
C VAL A 28 1.32 4.50 -9.05
N ASN A 29 1.11 5.06 -7.86
CA ASN A 29 2.15 5.74 -7.11
C ASN A 29 3.05 4.71 -6.41
N LEU A 30 4.18 4.40 -7.05
CA LEU A 30 5.16 3.42 -6.56
C LEU A 30 5.73 3.76 -5.17
N GLN A 31 5.86 5.05 -4.83
CA GLN A 31 6.37 5.42 -3.50
C GLN A 31 5.42 5.00 -2.38
N VAL A 32 4.11 5.15 -2.63
CA VAL A 32 3.08 4.73 -1.68
C VAL A 32 3.05 3.19 -1.59
N MET A 33 3.15 2.51 -2.74
CA MET A 33 3.21 1.05 -2.77
C MET A 33 4.44 0.50 -2.03
N LYS A 34 5.62 1.12 -2.19
CA LYS A 34 6.85 0.72 -1.49
C LYS A 34 6.67 0.78 0.04
N LYS A 35 6.09 1.88 0.55
CA LYS A 35 5.80 2.02 1.99
C LYS A 35 4.80 0.97 2.48
N TRP A 36 3.77 0.68 1.70
CA TRP A 36 2.80 -0.34 2.06
C TRP A 36 3.40 -1.75 2.06
N ILE A 37 4.20 -2.10 1.04
CA ILE A 37 4.91 -3.38 0.97
C ILE A 37 5.81 -3.57 2.20
N ALA A 38 6.63 -2.56 2.53
CA ALA A 38 7.50 -2.62 3.70
C ALA A 38 6.73 -2.91 4.99
N SER A 39 5.67 -2.15 5.24
CA SER A 39 4.81 -2.34 6.41
C SER A 39 4.16 -3.72 6.42
N LYS A 40 3.68 -4.22 5.27
CA LYS A 40 2.98 -5.50 5.21
C LYS A 40 3.92 -6.71 5.30
N ILE A 41 5.13 -6.60 4.76
CA ILE A 41 6.16 -7.65 4.93
C ILE A 41 6.61 -7.72 6.40
N SER A 42 6.81 -6.57 7.05
CA SER A 42 7.13 -6.53 8.48
C SER A 42 6.02 -7.14 9.35
N ASP A 43 4.76 -6.98 8.97
CA ASP A 43 3.60 -7.58 9.65
C ASP A 43 3.57 -9.11 9.49
N ILE A 44 3.92 -9.63 8.31
CA ILE A 44 3.92 -11.08 8.02
C ILE A 44 5.12 -11.78 8.66
N LEU A 45 6.33 -11.24 8.48
CA LEU A 45 7.56 -11.85 8.97
C LEU A 45 7.84 -11.51 10.45
N GLY A 46 7.17 -10.49 11.01
CA GLY A 46 7.49 -9.94 12.33
C GLY A 46 8.83 -9.21 12.38
N SER A 47 9.47 -8.97 11.24
CA SER A 47 10.74 -8.28 11.09
C SER A 47 10.81 -7.64 9.71
N GLU A 48 11.47 -6.47 9.63
CA GLU A 48 11.71 -5.79 8.36
C GLU A 48 12.80 -6.52 7.58
N ASP A 49 12.42 -7.11 6.44
CA ASP A 49 13.36 -7.80 5.55
C ASP A 49 13.50 -7.00 4.25
N ASP A 50 14.48 -6.08 4.24
CA ASP A 50 14.76 -5.19 3.11
C ASP A 50 14.97 -5.94 1.80
N VAL A 51 15.53 -7.16 1.84
CA VAL A 51 15.77 -7.98 0.64
C VAL A 51 14.45 -8.38 -0.01
N VAL A 52 13.46 -8.81 0.79
CA VAL A 52 12.14 -9.20 0.27
C VAL A 52 11.36 -7.97 -0.20
N ILE A 53 11.48 -6.85 0.51
CA ILE A 53 10.86 -5.57 0.14
C ILE A 53 11.40 -5.09 -1.21
N GLU A 54 12.72 -5.03 -1.36
CA GLU A 54 13.39 -4.64 -2.61
C GLU A 54 13.06 -5.62 -3.74
N LEU A 55 13.04 -6.93 -3.49
CA LEU A 55 12.63 -7.91 -4.50
C LEU A 55 11.21 -7.66 -4.99
N CYS A 56 10.26 -7.52 -4.07
CA CYS A 56 8.86 -7.27 -4.40
C CYS A 56 8.70 -5.96 -5.17
N PHE A 57 9.43 -4.92 -4.76
CA PHE A 57 9.43 -3.62 -5.39
C PHE A 57 10.02 -3.65 -6.81
N ASN A 58 11.16 -4.32 -7.00
CA ASN A 58 11.78 -4.51 -8.31
C ASN A 58 10.87 -5.28 -9.28
N LEU A 59 10.08 -6.25 -8.79
CA LEU A 59 9.15 -7.00 -9.63
C LEU A 59 7.98 -6.15 -10.13
N ILE A 60 7.50 -5.19 -9.34
CA ILE A 60 6.43 -4.27 -9.75
C ILE A 60 6.96 -3.08 -10.55
N GLU A 61 8.16 -2.56 -10.24
CA GLU A 61 8.75 -1.43 -10.98
C GLU A 61 9.34 -1.88 -12.32
N GLY A 62 9.92 -3.08 -12.37
CA GLY A 62 10.65 -3.58 -13.53
C GLY A 62 9.81 -3.81 -14.79
N SER A 63 8.48 -3.77 -14.68
CA SER A 63 7.58 -3.88 -15.83
C SER A 63 6.39 -2.93 -15.69
N ARG A 64 6.00 -2.31 -16.81
CA ARG A 64 4.76 -1.50 -16.88
C ARG A 64 3.51 -2.33 -16.54
N TYR A 65 3.52 -3.60 -16.95
CA TYR A 65 2.46 -4.57 -16.67
C TYR A 65 3.11 -5.76 -15.95
N PRO A 66 3.26 -5.70 -14.62
CA PRO A 66 3.85 -6.78 -13.87
C PRO A 66 2.94 -8.01 -13.88
N ASP A 67 3.53 -9.20 -13.81
CA ASP A 67 2.78 -10.45 -13.79
C ASP A 67 2.62 -10.93 -12.35
N ILE A 68 1.43 -10.69 -11.78
CA ILE A 68 1.13 -11.00 -10.38
C ILE A 68 1.31 -12.49 -10.05
N LYS A 69 1.14 -13.38 -11.03
CA LYS A 69 1.37 -14.81 -10.81
C LYS A 69 2.85 -15.08 -10.62
N SER A 70 3.71 -14.51 -11.45
CA SER A 70 5.16 -14.64 -11.29
C SER A 70 5.63 -14.02 -9.97
N LEU A 71 5.04 -12.89 -9.58
CA LEU A 71 5.35 -12.23 -8.31
C LEU A 71 4.98 -13.13 -7.12
N GLN A 72 3.80 -13.76 -7.15
CA GLN A 72 3.39 -14.71 -6.11
C GLN A 72 4.37 -15.87 -5.99
N ILE A 73 4.80 -16.48 -7.11
CA ILE A 73 5.73 -17.62 -7.07
C ILE A 73 7.08 -17.22 -6.45
N GLN A 74 7.63 -16.06 -6.84
CA GLN A 74 8.89 -15.56 -6.31
C GLN A 74 8.79 -15.27 -4.81
N LEU A 75 7.69 -14.65 -4.38
CA LEU A 75 7.46 -14.35 -2.97
C LEU A 75 7.07 -15.57 -2.13
N THR A 76 6.57 -16.65 -2.73
CA THR A 76 6.27 -17.90 -2.01
C THR A 76 7.51 -18.54 -1.43
N GLY A 77 8.69 -18.30 -2.02
CA GLY A 77 9.96 -18.72 -1.42
C GLY A 77 10.29 -18.01 -0.09
N PHE A 78 9.66 -16.87 0.21
CA PHE A 78 9.92 -16.05 1.39
C PHE A 78 8.76 -16.06 2.39
N LEU A 79 7.54 -15.81 1.90
CA LEU A 79 6.33 -15.67 2.72
C LEU A 79 5.50 -16.97 2.80
N ASP A 80 5.86 -18.02 2.06
CA ASP A 80 5.22 -19.34 2.04
C ASP A 80 3.67 -19.26 1.94
N LYS A 81 2.95 -19.68 2.98
CA LYS A 81 1.47 -19.63 3.06
C LYS A 81 0.88 -18.22 3.04
N ASP A 82 1.62 -17.22 3.51
CA ASP A 82 1.16 -15.83 3.64
C ASP A 82 1.34 -15.03 2.34
N THR A 83 1.99 -15.60 1.32
CA THR A 83 2.15 -14.95 0.02
C THR A 83 0.84 -14.76 -0.72
N ALA A 84 -0.06 -15.74 -0.67
CA ALA A 84 -1.34 -15.68 -1.37
C ALA A 84 -2.20 -14.50 -0.90
N PRO A 85 -2.46 -14.31 0.42
CA PRO A 85 -3.18 -13.14 0.90
C PRO A 85 -2.40 -11.83 0.62
N PHE A 86 -1.08 -11.82 0.81
CA PHE A 86 -0.25 -10.65 0.50
C PHE A 86 -0.40 -10.16 -0.95
N CYS A 87 -0.24 -11.07 -1.92
CA CYS A 87 -0.33 -10.73 -3.35
C CYS A 87 -1.74 -10.26 -3.72
N LYS A 88 -2.77 -10.84 -3.09
CA LYS A 88 -4.15 -10.42 -3.29
C LYS A 88 -4.38 -8.97 -2.88
N ASP A 89 -4.00 -8.61 -1.65
CA ASP A 89 -4.13 -7.24 -1.16
C ASP A 89 -3.29 -6.25 -1.97
N LEU A 90 -2.04 -6.61 -2.29
CA LEU A 90 -1.17 -5.81 -3.16
C LEU A 90 -1.85 -5.51 -4.50
N TRP A 91 -2.40 -6.54 -5.16
CA TRP A 91 -3.01 -6.39 -6.47
C TRP A 91 -4.29 -5.56 -6.44
N LYS A 92 -5.10 -5.73 -5.39
CA LYS A 92 -6.31 -4.94 -5.16
C LYS A 92 -5.99 -3.45 -4.96
N LEU A 93 -4.93 -3.14 -4.20
CA LEU A 93 -4.44 -1.76 -4.06
C LEU A 93 -3.96 -1.20 -5.39
N CYS A 94 -3.16 -1.95 -6.13
CA CYS A 94 -2.71 -1.59 -7.47
C CYS A 94 -3.88 -1.29 -8.42
N LEU A 95 -4.92 -2.13 -8.42
CA LEU A 95 -6.16 -1.92 -9.18
C LEU A 95 -6.91 -0.66 -8.74
N SER A 96 -7.02 -0.43 -7.44
CA SER A 96 -7.65 0.78 -6.88
C SER A 96 -6.87 2.05 -7.27
N ALA A 97 -5.54 1.99 -7.16
CA ALA A 97 -4.62 3.06 -7.49
C ALA A 97 -4.71 3.46 -8.97
N GLN A 98 -4.72 2.52 -9.91
CA GLN A 98 -4.81 2.86 -11.35
C GLN A 98 -6.16 3.49 -11.74
N THR A 99 -7.22 3.26 -10.96
CA THR A 99 -8.53 3.91 -11.16
C THR A 99 -8.60 5.28 -10.49
N SER A 100 -7.64 5.61 -9.65
CA SER A 100 -7.52 6.89 -8.96
C SER A 100 -6.73 7.87 -9.82
N PRO A 101 -7.21 9.11 -10.03
CA PRO A 101 -6.51 10.10 -10.87
C PRO A 101 -5.13 10.51 -10.30
N GLN A 102 -4.93 10.33 -8.99
CA GLN A 102 -3.64 10.61 -8.32
C GLN A 102 -2.72 9.38 -8.25
N GLY A 103 -3.16 8.22 -8.76
CA GLY A 103 -2.43 6.96 -8.63
C GLY A 103 -2.31 6.46 -7.20
N VAL A 104 -3.11 6.98 -6.27
CA VAL A 104 -3.12 6.59 -4.86
C VAL A 104 -4.32 5.68 -4.60
N PRO A 105 -4.13 4.49 -4.02
CA PRO A 105 -5.24 3.60 -3.71
C PRO A 105 -6.10 4.17 -2.58
N LYS A 106 -7.43 4.05 -2.74
CA LYS A 106 -8.40 4.62 -1.80
C LYS A 106 -8.24 4.06 -0.38
N GLU A 107 -7.92 2.78 -0.26
CA GLU A 107 -7.68 2.11 1.02
C GLU A 107 -6.55 2.77 1.83
N LEU A 108 -5.46 3.19 1.17
CA LEU A 108 -4.37 3.91 1.85
C LEU A 108 -4.72 5.36 2.16
N LEU A 109 -5.55 5.98 1.32
CA LEU A 109 -6.07 7.32 1.59
C LEU A 109 -6.96 7.32 2.83
N GLU A 110 -7.83 6.31 2.98
CA GLU A 110 -8.67 6.12 4.16
C GLU A 110 -7.85 5.82 5.41
N ALA A 111 -6.84 4.94 5.31
CA ALA A 111 -5.94 4.65 6.42
C ALA A 111 -5.25 5.92 6.94
N LYS A 112 -4.63 6.72 6.06
CA LYS A 112 -4.01 8.00 6.44
C LYS A 112 -5.00 9.04 6.96
N LYS A 113 -6.21 9.08 6.42
CA LYS A 113 -7.26 10.00 6.87
C LYS A 113 -7.69 9.67 8.29
N LEU A 114 -7.78 8.39 8.64
CA LEU A 114 -8.14 7.94 9.97
C LEU A 114 -7.06 8.31 11.03
N GLU A 115 -5.78 8.25 10.65
CA GLU A 115 -4.68 8.67 11.53
C GLU A 115 -4.70 10.19 11.78
N LEU A 116 -4.92 11.00 10.73
CA LEU A 116 -4.94 12.46 10.87
C LEU A 116 -6.14 12.97 11.67
N ILE A 117 -7.28 12.27 11.64
CA ILE A 117 -8.47 12.63 12.43
C ILE A 117 -8.22 12.38 13.93
N GLN A 118 -7.41 11.39 14.30
CA GLN A 118 -7.02 11.19 15.69
C GLN A 118 -6.01 12.24 16.18
N GLU A 119 -5.12 12.73 15.31
CA GLU A 119 -4.12 13.74 15.70
C GLU A 119 -4.67 15.19 15.72
N LYS A 120 -5.81 15.44 15.07
CA LYS A 120 -6.46 16.77 15.04
C LYS A 120 -7.42 17.05 16.21
N THR A 121 -7.35 16.30 17.31
CA THR A 121 -7.88 16.76 18.61
C THR A 121 -6.83 17.61 19.35
N LYS A 122 -6.25 18.59 18.66
CA LYS A 122 -5.65 19.78 19.26
C LYS A 122 -6.27 20.95 18.52
N PRO A 123 -7.35 21.56 19.05
CA PRO A 123 -8.00 22.67 18.38
C PRO A 123 -7.01 23.82 18.23
N ALA A 124 -6.71 24.14 16.97
CA ALA A 124 -6.08 25.38 16.56
C ALA A 124 -7.14 26.51 16.47
N ASP A 125 -7.91 26.67 17.54
CA ASP A 125 -8.95 27.70 17.71
C ASP A 125 -8.74 28.38 19.07
N ALA A 126 -7.64 29.13 19.19
CA ALA A 126 -7.49 30.16 20.24
C ALA A 126 -6.99 31.49 19.66
N GLU A 127 -7.18 31.69 18.36
CA GLU A 127 -6.90 32.97 17.70
C GLU A 127 -8.09 33.35 16.85
N LYS A 128 -9.10 33.96 17.49
CA LYS A 128 -9.85 35.12 17.00
C LYS A 128 -10.90 35.58 18.04
N MET A 129 -10.66 36.80 18.54
CA MET A 129 -11.66 37.83 18.82
C MET A 129 -12.61 37.61 20.03
N THR A 130 -12.24 38.21 21.17
CA THR A 130 -13.11 39.26 21.73
C THR A 130 -12.27 40.49 22.10
N ASN A 131 -12.44 41.52 21.29
CA ASN A 131 -12.11 42.90 21.60
C ASN A 131 -13.37 43.48 22.25
N ASP A 132 -13.42 43.57 23.58
CA ASP A 132 -14.18 44.59 24.33
C ASP A 132 -13.92 44.46 25.85
N ALA A 133 -12.92 45.20 26.37
CA ALA A 133 -12.88 45.62 27.78
C ALA A 133 -11.90 46.78 27.99
N SER A 134 -11.75 47.67 27.00
CA SER A 134 -11.16 49.00 27.21
C SER A 134 -12.22 49.95 27.75
N LYS A 135 -12.86 49.64 28.89
CA LYS A 135 -13.71 50.60 29.60
C LYS A 135 -14.00 50.20 31.04
N LYS A 136 -13.05 50.50 31.93
CA LYS A 136 -13.27 51.08 33.28
C LYS A 136 -11.95 51.06 34.05
N LEU A 137 -11.06 51.96 33.66
CA LEU A 137 -10.38 52.80 34.64
C LEU A 137 -11.43 53.84 35.08
N ILE A 138 -11.48 54.16 36.38
CA ILE A 138 -12.24 55.27 36.99
C ILE A 138 -13.72 54.94 37.28
N ASP A 139 -14.01 54.42 38.47
CA ASP A 139 -14.63 55.16 39.59
C ASP A 139 -14.45 54.37 40.89
#